data_AF-A0AAJ3TY41-F1
#
_entry.id   AF-A0AAJ3TY41-F1
#
_cell.length_a   1.000
_cell.length_b   1.000
_cell.length_c   1.000
_cell.angle_alpha   90.00
_cell.angle_beta   90.00
_cell.angle_gamma   90.00
#
_symmetry.space_group_name_H-M   'P 1'
#
loop_
_entity.id
_entity.type
_entity.pdbx_description
1 polymer ?
#
loop_
_entity_poly.entity_id
_entity_poly.type
_entity_poly.pdbx_seq_one_letter_code
_entity_poly.pdbx_strand_id
1 'polypeptide(L)'
;MGANDAGDDDPDPGDAGAEPPLTVELLADLQAGLLDDESAARVRRRVRADPHAKTVLRALDQVRRDVADAGRDPAAGPDFPQAVADKLAAAVAANPGTGRATATHSVRPRIRPARVAAAAAGLCAVLAAVGFGTAALLDEPASAPSTPTTAEHITVSPPMVIPLSQSEILALLGRTPEYGPLTDAAHRASCLSGLGYPASTQVLGARPIEINARPGELLVLPGDTPDSLSVFAVASNCSAADTGLLANTQVPRS
;
A
#
# COMPACT_ATOMS: atom_id res chain seq x y z
N MET A 1 -62.89 -14.50 -17.19
CA MET A 1 -61.47 -14.56 -17.60
C MET A 1 -60.67 -13.76 -16.59
N GLY A 2 -59.74 -14.40 -15.87
CA GLY A 2 -58.93 -13.73 -14.85
C GLY A 2 -58.27 -14.74 -13.92
N ALA A 3 -57.11 -15.23 -14.32
CA ALA A 3 -56.10 -15.81 -13.44
C ALA A 3 -54.76 -15.70 -14.19
N ASN A 4 -53.90 -14.79 -13.73
CA ASN A 4 -52.50 -14.73 -14.14
C ASN A 4 -51.75 -15.66 -13.17
N ASP A 5 -51.21 -16.77 -13.69
CA ASP A 5 -50.24 -17.59 -12.98
C ASP A 5 -48.92 -16.80 -12.88
N ALA A 6 -48.50 -16.57 -11.65
CA ALA A 6 -47.19 -16.02 -11.31
C ALA A 6 -46.15 -17.13 -11.49
N GLY A 7 -45.01 -16.78 -12.09
CA GLY A 7 -43.89 -17.68 -12.27
C GLY A 7 -43.25 -18.06 -10.94
N ASP A 8 -43.13 -19.38 -10.73
CA ASP A 8 -42.17 -19.98 -9.81
C ASP A 8 -40.81 -20.06 -10.52
N ASP A 9 -40.03 -18.98 -10.45
CA ASP A 9 -38.57 -19.05 -10.62
C ASP A 9 -37.98 -19.27 -9.23
N ASP A 10 -37.81 -20.55 -8.87
CA ASP A 10 -37.08 -20.98 -7.69
C ASP A 10 -35.58 -20.69 -7.91
N PRO A 11 -34.92 -19.84 -7.12
CA PRO A 11 -33.49 -19.62 -7.26
C PRO A 11 -32.75 -20.86 -6.75
N ASP A 12 -32.07 -21.55 -7.67
CA ASP A 12 -31.08 -22.59 -7.39
C ASP A 12 -30.10 -22.08 -6.31
N PRO A 13 -30.11 -22.64 -5.08
CA PRO A 13 -29.17 -22.26 -4.05
C PRO A 13 -27.83 -22.92 -4.37
N GLY A 14 -27.09 -22.29 -5.28
CA GLY A 14 -25.72 -22.64 -5.60
C GLY A 14 -24.86 -22.70 -4.34
N ASP A 15 -24.37 -23.89 -4.02
CA ASP A 15 -23.04 -24.16 -3.48
C ASP A 15 -22.54 -23.30 -2.30
N ALA A 16 -23.42 -22.98 -1.35
CA ALA A 16 -23.08 -22.22 -0.14
C ALA A 16 -22.63 -23.12 1.05
N GLY A 17 -21.99 -24.26 0.79
CA GLY A 17 -21.70 -25.24 1.85
C GLY A 17 -20.46 -26.13 1.68
N ALA A 18 -19.80 -26.13 0.53
CA ALA A 18 -18.56 -26.88 0.36
C ALA A 18 -17.37 -26.02 0.79
N GLU A 19 -16.86 -26.27 2.00
CA GLU A 19 -15.64 -25.61 2.45
C GLU A 19 -14.49 -25.98 1.49
N PRO A 20 -13.81 -25.00 0.87
CA PRO A 20 -12.86 -25.28 -0.21
C PRO A 20 -11.72 -26.20 0.29
N PRO A 21 -11.23 -27.14 -0.54
CA PRO A 21 -10.20 -28.08 -0.15
C PRO A 21 -8.92 -27.36 0.30
N LEU A 22 -8.13 -28.01 1.15
CA LEU A 22 -6.82 -27.49 1.55
C LEU A 22 -5.85 -27.61 0.36
N THR A 23 -5.83 -26.60 -0.50
CA THR A 23 -4.91 -26.54 -1.64
C THR A 23 -3.54 -26.00 -1.23
N VAL A 24 -2.55 -26.15 -2.11
CA VAL A 24 -1.18 -25.66 -1.87
C VAL A 24 -1.15 -24.14 -1.79
N GLU A 25 -1.96 -23.46 -2.61
CA GLU A 25 -2.08 -22.00 -2.66
C GLU A 25 -2.62 -21.46 -1.34
N LEU A 26 -3.68 -22.07 -0.80
CA LEU A 26 -4.25 -21.67 0.49
C LEU A 26 -3.26 -21.88 1.65
N LEU A 27 -2.43 -22.93 1.58
CA LEU A 27 -1.35 -23.15 2.55
C LEU A 27 -0.20 -22.14 2.38
N ALA A 28 0.10 -21.73 1.15
CA ALA A 28 1.08 -20.68 0.86
C ALA A 28 0.61 -19.31 1.37
N ASP A 29 -0.66 -18.95 1.15
CA ASP A 29 -1.26 -17.71 1.67
C ASP A 29 -1.24 -17.66 3.20
N LEU A 30 -1.52 -18.80 3.85
CA LEU A 30 -1.37 -18.95 5.30
C LEU A 30 0.08 -18.68 5.75
N GLN A 31 1.07 -19.14 4.99
CA GLN A 31 2.49 -18.94 5.31
C GLN A 31 3.01 -17.54 4.99
N ALA A 32 2.43 -16.88 4.00
CA ALA A 32 2.69 -15.49 3.63
C ALA A 32 1.98 -14.49 4.57
N GLY A 33 1.06 -14.97 5.41
CA GLY A 33 0.30 -14.13 6.35
C GLY A 33 -0.76 -13.28 5.65
N LEU A 34 -1.23 -13.72 4.49
CA LEU A 34 -2.21 -13.00 3.66
C LEU A 34 -3.66 -13.28 4.05
N LEU A 35 -3.89 -14.29 4.91
CA LEU A 35 -5.22 -14.63 5.41
C LEU A 35 -5.59 -13.78 6.62
N ASP A 36 -6.87 -13.39 6.71
CA ASP A 36 -7.43 -12.79 7.92
C ASP A 36 -7.36 -13.76 9.12
N ASP A 37 -7.43 -13.23 10.34
CA ASP A 37 -7.25 -14.00 11.57
C ASP A 37 -8.25 -15.16 11.71
N GLU A 38 -9.50 -14.96 11.25
CA GLU A 38 -10.55 -15.98 11.36
C GLU A 38 -10.29 -17.13 10.39
N SER A 39 -10.02 -16.81 9.12
CA SER A 39 -9.65 -17.77 8.08
C SER A 39 -8.37 -18.50 8.42
N ALA A 40 -7.33 -17.78 8.88
CA ALA A 40 -6.08 -18.38 9.30
C ALA A 40 -6.27 -19.34 10.49
N ALA A 41 -7.10 -18.99 11.48
CA ALA A 41 -7.43 -19.88 12.58
C ALA A 41 -8.19 -21.14 12.12
N ARG A 42 -9.10 -20.99 11.15
CA ARG A 42 -9.86 -22.08 10.53
C ARG A 42 -8.96 -23.04 9.77
N VAL A 43 -8.11 -22.53 8.88
CA VAL A 43 -7.15 -23.34 8.11
C VAL A 43 -6.17 -24.05 9.06
N ARG A 44 -5.64 -23.37 10.09
CA ARG A 44 -4.79 -24.01 11.12
C ARG A 44 -5.49 -25.15 11.86
N ARG A 45 -6.80 -25.05 12.13
CA ARG A 45 -7.58 -26.16 12.72
C ARG A 45 -7.67 -27.34 11.76
N ARG A 46 -7.97 -27.10 10.49
CA ARG A 46 -8.10 -28.15 9.46
C ARG A 46 -6.77 -28.86 9.18
N VAL A 47 -5.69 -28.09 9.02
CA VAL A 47 -4.31 -28.62 8.93
C VAL A 47 -3.97 -29.53 10.10
N ARG A 48 -4.38 -29.19 11.34
CA ARG A 48 -4.13 -30.05 12.50
C ARG A 48 -4.84 -31.40 12.42
N ALA A 49 -5.96 -31.50 11.71
CA ALA A 49 -6.70 -32.74 11.48
C ALA A 49 -6.18 -33.53 10.28
N ASP A 50 -5.45 -32.91 9.34
CA ASP A 50 -5.00 -33.52 8.09
C ASP A 50 -3.47 -33.82 8.08
N PRO A 51 -3.06 -35.12 8.10
CA PRO A 51 -1.65 -35.51 8.00
C PRO A 51 -0.96 -35.12 6.69
N HIS A 52 -1.68 -35.09 5.56
CA HIS A 52 -1.13 -34.72 4.26
C HIS A 52 -0.79 -33.22 4.24
N ALA A 53 -1.73 -32.37 4.65
CA ALA A 53 -1.49 -30.92 4.78
C ALA A 53 -0.33 -30.59 5.74
N LYS A 54 -0.17 -31.33 6.84
CA LYS A 54 1.01 -31.20 7.73
C LYS A 54 2.32 -31.50 7.01
N THR A 55 2.33 -32.49 6.12
CA THR A 55 3.53 -32.85 5.35
C THR A 55 3.90 -31.75 4.37
N VAL A 56 2.91 -31.19 3.67
CA VAL A 56 3.11 -30.06 2.75
C VAL A 56 3.65 -28.82 3.49
N LEU A 57 3.06 -28.44 4.63
CA LEU A 57 3.55 -27.30 5.41
C LEU A 57 4.97 -27.51 5.92
N ARG A 58 5.33 -28.71 6.36
CA ARG A 58 6.72 -29.01 6.75
C ARG A 58 7.70 -28.88 5.60
N ALA A 59 7.31 -29.30 4.40
CA ALA A 59 8.14 -29.14 3.21
C ALA A 59 8.35 -27.66 2.88
N LEU A 60 7.29 -26.84 2.95
CA LEU A 60 7.39 -25.40 2.74
C LEU A 60 8.22 -24.71 3.85
N ASP A 61 8.07 -25.12 5.11
CA ASP A 61 8.89 -24.63 6.23
C ASP A 61 10.37 -25.04 6.10
N GLN A 62 10.68 -26.15 5.42
CA GLN A 62 12.04 -26.52 5.06
C GLN A 62 12.60 -25.57 4.01
N VAL A 63 11.86 -25.30 2.93
CA VAL A 63 12.28 -24.35 1.88
C VAL A 63 12.53 -22.95 2.46
N ARG A 64 11.68 -22.46 3.37
CA ARG A 64 11.90 -21.17 4.05
C ARG A 64 13.21 -21.14 4.84
N ARG A 65 13.58 -22.26 5.48
CA ARG A 65 14.84 -22.38 6.22
C ARG A 65 16.03 -22.44 5.27
N ASP A 66 15.94 -23.23 4.20
CA ASP A 66 17.00 -23.35 3.20
C ASP A 66 17.28 -21.99 2.52
N VAL A 67 16.24 -21.22 2.19
CA VAL A 67 16.37 -19.84 1.66
C VAL A 67 16.99 -18.90 2.69
N ALA A 68 16.58 -19.00 3.96
CA ALA A 68 17.16 -18.19 5.03
C ALA A 68 18.64 -18.53 5.29
N ASP A 69 19.03 -19.80 5.13
CA ASP A 69 20.42 -20.24 5.25
C ASP A 69 21.25 -19.80 4.05
N ALA A 70 20.70 -19.88 2.83
CA ALA A 70 21.34 -19.32 1.64
C ALA A 70 21.58 -17.81 1.75
N GLY A 71 20.62 -17.06 2.32
CA GLY A 71 20.77 -15.63 2.57
C GLY A 71 21.80 -15.27 3.66
N ARG A 72 22.23 -16.25 4.48
CA ARG A 72 23.31 -16.08 5.47
C ARG A 72 24.68 -16.44 4.90
N ASP A 73 24.75 -17.06 3.73
CA ASP A 73 26.04 -17.34 3.08
C ASP A 73 26.67 -16.02 2.62
N PRO A 74 27.76 -15.56 3.26
CA PRO A 74 28.40 -14.30 2.91
C PRO A 74 29.05 -14.35 1.51
N ALA A 75 29.23 -15.54 0.93
CA ALA A 75 29.71 -15.72 -0.43
C ALA A 75 28.59 -15.70 -1.49
N ALA A 76 27.31 -15.76 -1.08
CA ALA A 76 26.15 -15.75 -1.96
C ALA A 76 25.50 -14.36 -2.13
N GLY A 77 25.99 -13.35 -1.41
CA GLY A 77 25.53 -11.97 -1.52
C GLY A 77 26.11 -11.24 -2.75
N PRO A 78 25.45 -10.17 -3.24
CA PRO A 78 26.08 -9.23 -4.17
C PRO A 78 27.43 -8.75 -3.61
N ASP A 79 28.42 -8.52 -4.48
CA ASP A 79 29.69 -7.86 -4.12
C ASP A 79 29.41 -6.43 -3.66
N PHE A 80 29.04 -6.25 -2.39
CA PHE A 80 28.92 -4.93 -1.79
C PHE A 80 30.32 -4.39 -1.46
N PRO A 81 30.60 -3.10 -1.70
CA PRO A 81 31.89 -2.51 -1.31
C PRO A 81 32.13 -2.71 0.18
N GLN A 82 33.24 -3.39 0.54
CA GLN A 82 33.58 -3.75 1.93
C GLN A 82 33.57 -2.53 2.87
N ALA A 83 33.88 -1.34 2.36
CA ALA A 83 33.81 -0.08 3.11
C ALA A 83 32.40 0.23 3.67
N VAL A 84 31.32 -0.26 3.07
CA VAL A 84 29.95 -0.10 3.58
C VAL A 84 29.68 -1.10 4.71
N ALA A 85 30.12 -2.34 4.55
CA ALA A 85 30.02 -3.38 5.59
C ALA A 85 30.82 -2.98 6.84
N ASP A 86 32.04 -2.46 6.66
CA ASP A 86 32.90 -1.97 7.74
C ASP A 86 32.28 -0.79 8.50
N LYS A 87 31.65 0.15 7.78
CA LYS A 87 30.92 1.27 8.41
C LYS A 87 29.74 0.79 9.25
N LEU A 88 28.99 -0.20 8.76
CA LEU A 88 27.86 -0.76 9.49
C LEU A 88 28.33 -1.56 10.71
N ALA A 89 29.37 -2.38 10.55
CA ALA A 89 29.98 -3.13 11.65
C ALA A 89 30.53 -2.19 12.73
N ALA A 90 31.18 -1.08 12.34
CA ALA A 90 31.64 -0.05 13.26
C ALA A 90 30.47 0.65 13.98
N ALA A 91 29.37 0.94 13.28
CA ALA A 91 28.17 1.55 13.88
C ALA A 91 27.50 0.60 14.90
N VAL A 92 27.47 -0.70 14.62
CA VAL A 92 26.97 -1.72 15.54
C VAL A 92 27.91 -1.91 16.74
N ALA A 93 29.22 -1.98 16.51
CA ALA A 93 30.22 -2.10 17.58
C ALA A 93 30.27 -0.86 18.49
N ALA A 94 29.96 0.33 17.96
CA ALA A 94 29.80 1.55 18.74
C ALA A 94 28.55 1.56 19.63
N ASN A 95 27.61 0.61 19.43
CA ASN A 95 26.43 0.40 20.27
C ASN A 95 26.41 -1.04 20.84
N PRO A 96 27.31 -1.39 21.78
CA PRO A 96 27.39 -2.74 22.34
C PRO A 96 26.18 -3.15 23.20
N GLY A 97 25.15 -2.31 23.32
CA GLY A 97 23.97 -2.51 24.17
C GLY A 97 22.76 -3.21 23.55
N THR A 98 22.77 -3.52 22.24
CA THR A 98 21.61 -4.17 21.57
C THR A 98 21.82 -5.67 21.34
N GLY A 99 23.03 -6.19 21.55
CA GLY A 99 23.30 -7.62 21.54
C GLY A 99 22.99 -8.23 22.90
N ARG A 100 21.85 -8.94 23.00
CA ARG A 100 21.39 -9.71 24.18
C ARG A 100 20.56 -8.93 25.21
N ALA A 101 19.52 -8.26 24.74
CA ALA A 101 18.33 -8.08 25.57
C ALA A 101 17.69 -9.47 25.79
N THR A 102 18.08 -10.11 26.89
CA THR A 102 17.30 -11.22 27.45
C THR A 102 15.89 -10.70 27.68
N ALA A 103 14.90 -11.45 27.20
CA ALA A 103 13.50 -11.15 27.39
C ALA A 103 13.15 -11.17 28.88
N THR A 104 13.32 -10.05 29.58
CA THR A 104 12.68 -9.81 30.87
C THR A 104 11.21 -9.49 30.61
N HIS A 105 10.40 -10.52 30.76
CA HIS A 105 8.95 -10.43 30.76
C HIS A 105 8.42 -9.39 31.76
N SER A 106 7.37 -8.70 31.32
CA SER A 106 6.29 -8.12 32.15
C SER A 106 6.66 -7.11 33.25
N VAL A 107 7.22 -5.96 32.87
CA VAL A 107 6.96 -4.74 33.66
C VAL A 107 5.58 -4.22 33.28
N ARG A 108 4.56 -4.72 33.97
CA ARG A 108 3.21 -4.16 33.98
C ARG A 108 3.33 -2.70 34.48
N PRO A 109 3.02 -1.68 33.68
CA PRO A 109 3.11 -0.31 34.17
C PRO A 109 2.07 -0.15 35.28
N ARG A 110 2.54 0.14 36.51
CA ARG A 110 1.67 0.51 37.62
C ARG A 110 1.02 1.85 37.27
N ILE A 111 -0.21 1.79 36.79
CA ILE A 111 -1.04 2.95 36.49
C ILE A 111 -1.26 3.69 37.82
N ARG A 112 -0.68 4.87 37.96
CA ARG A 112 -0.85 5.72 39.14
C ARG A 112 -2.31 6.21 39.20
N PRO A 113 -2.96 6.19 40.38
CA PRO A 113 -4.40 6.51 40.52
C PRO A 113 -4.76 7.98 40.22
N ALA A 114 -3.77 8.85 39.95
CA ALA A 114 -3.97 10.26 39.64
C ALA A 114 -4.42 10.56 38.20
N ARG A 115 -4.53 9.57 37.30
CA ARG A 115 -5.02 9.77 35.92
C ARG A 115 -6.48 9.34 35.69
N VAL A 116 -7.25 9.08 36.75
CA VAL A 116 -8.68 8.75 36.65
C VAL A 116 -9.57 10.01 36.60
N ALA A 117 -9.02 11.20 36.90
CA ALA A 117 -9.79 12.46 36.87
C ALA A 117 -9.89 13.14 35.49
N ALA A 118 -9.29 12.57 34.43
CA ALA A 118 -9.31 13.13 33.08
C ALA A 118 -10.21 12.33 32.09
N ALA A 119 -11.11 11.48 32.60
CA ALA A 119 -12.03 10.69 31.78
C ALA A 119 -13.47 11.28 31.73
N ALA A 120 -13.74 12.39 32.44
CA ALA A 120 -15.09 12.98 32.51
C ALA A 120 -15.35 14.14 31.52
N ALA A 121 -14.35 14.58 30.74
CA ALA A 121 -14.49 15.69 29.78
C ALA A 121 -14.59 15.24 28.30
N GLY A 122 -14.52 13.94 28.02
CA GLY A 122 -14.59 13.40 26.64
C GLY A 122 -16.00 12.99 26.18
N LEU A 123 -17.01 13.07 27.05
CA LEU A 123 -18.35 12.54 26.78
C LEU A 123 -19.37 13.58 26.29
N CYS A 124 -19.00 14.87 26.18
CA CYS A 124 -19.90 15.92 25.68
C CYS A 124 -19.72 16.26 24.19
N ALA A 125 -18.68 15.76 23.51
CA ALA A 125 -18.42 16.08 22.10
C ALA A 125 -19.13 15.16 21.09
N VAL A 126 -19.69 14.02 21.54
CA VAL A 126 -20.28 13.01 20.65
C VAL A 126 -21.73 13.33 20.23
N LEU A 127 -22.39 14.30 20.88
CA LEU A 127 -23.80 14.63 20.60
C LEU A 127 -24.01 15.80 19.62
N ALA A 128 -22.95 16.42 19.08
CA ALA A 128 -23.07 17.50 18.09
C ALA A 128 -22.79 17.08 16.63
N ALA A 129 -22.30 15.86 16.38
CA ALA A 129 -21.91 15.41 15.03
C ALA A 129 -23.02 14.65 14.26
N VAL A 130 -24.23 14.55 14.81
CA VAL A 130 -25.38 13.90 14.14
C VAL A 130 -26.24 14.90 13.35
N GLY A 131 -25.97 16.21 13.44
CA GLY A 131 -26.86 17.26 12.91
C GLY A 131 -26.59 17.79 11.50
N PHE A 132 -25.42 17.52 10.89
CA PHE A 132 -25.03 18.17 9.61
C PHE A 132 -24.94 17.21 8.41
N GLY A 133 -25.26 15.92 8.57
CA GLY A 133 -25.24 14.95 7.48
C GLY A 133 -26.54 14.85 6.67
N THR A 134 -27.66 15.39 7.16
CA THR A 134 -29.00 15.15 6.58
C THR A 134 -29.52 16.31 5.72
N ALA A 135 -28.79 17.41 5.58
CA ALA A 135 -29.23 18.56 4.76
C ALA A 135 -28.65 18.57 3.33
N ALA A 136 -27.64 17.75 3.04
CA ALA A 136 -27.01 17.70 1.71
C ALA A 136 -27.62 16.65 0.76
N LEU A 137 -28.60 15.85 1.22
CA LEU A 137 -29.34 14.90 0.37
C LEU A 137 -30.62 15.50 -0.26
N LEU A 138 -30.92 16.77 -0.01
CA LEU A 138 -32.14 17.42 -0.51
C LEU A 138 -31.89 18.48 -1.60
N ASP A 139 -30.64 18.69 -2.02
CA ASP A 139 -30.34 19.53 -3.19
C ASP A 139 -30.00 18.60 -4.36
N GLU A 140 -31.06 18.18 -5.06
CA GLU A 140 -31.01 17.41 -6.31
C GLU A 140 -31.09 18.41 -7.47
N PRO A 141 -30.01 18.70 -8.20
CA PRO A 141 -30.10 19.49 -9.42
C PRO A 141 -30.83 18.66 -10.48
N ALA A 142 -31.92 19.22 -11.00
CA ALA A 142 -32.83 18.59 -11.93
C ALA A 142 -32.14 17.93 -13.14
N SER A 143 -32.57 16.71 -13.44
CA SER A 143 -32.29 15.98 -14.68
C SER A 143 -32.60 16.84 -15.91
N ALA A 144 -31.57 17.16 -16.69
CA ALA A 144 -31.74 17.72 -18.03
C ALA A 144 -32.16 16.61 -19.02
N PRO A 145 -33.03 16.92 -19.99
CA PRO A 145 -33.70 15.93 -20.83
C PRO A 145 -32.76 15.25 -21.84
N SER A 146 -32.93 13.95 -22.01
CA SER A 146 -32.32 13.15 -23.06
C SER A 146 -32.78 13.60 -24.44
N THR A 147 -31.87 14.13 -25.24
CA THR A 147 -32.04 14.22 -26.70
C THR A 147 -31.52 12.92 -27.34
N PRO A 148 -32.27 12.28 -28.25
CA PRO A 148 -31.72 11.21 -29.06
C PRO A 148 -30.90 11.80 -30.22
N THR A 149 -30.01 10.98 -30.79
CA THR A 149 -29.27 11.17 -32.06
C THR A 149 -27.78 11.53 -31.91
N THR A 150 -26.90 10.54 -31.78
CA THR A 150 -26.06 10.00 -32.87
C THR A 150 -25.05 9.03 -32.24
N ALA A 151 -25.21 7.73 -32.52
CA ALA A 151 -24.19 6.73 -32.25
C ALA A 151 -23.04 6.96 -33.22
N GLU A 152 -21.94 7.56 -32.75
CA GLU A 152 -20.58 7.53 -33.32
C GLU A 152 -19.74 8.51 -32.46
N HIS A 153 -19.46 8.19 -31.20
CA HIS A 153 -18.32 8.76 -30.45
C HIS A 153 -17.95 7.74 -29.39
N ILE A 154 -16.97 6.90 -29.75
CA ILE A 154 -16.27 6.03 -28.82
C ILE A 154 -15.64 6.96 -27.77
N THR A 155 -16.22 6.99 -26.58
CA THR A 155 -15.67 7.70 -25.42
C THR A 155 -14.47 6.92 -24.88
N VAL A 156 -13.36 6.93 -25.64
CA VAL A 156 -12.07 6.53 -25.09
C VAL A 156 -11.60 7.66 -24.18
N SER A 157 -11.87 7.53 -22.88
CA SER A 157 -11.15 8.33 -21.89
C SER A 157 -9.66 7.95 -22.00
N PRO A 158 -8.76 8.89 -22.31
CA PRO A 158 -7.34 8.58 -22.39
C PRO A 158 -6.86 8.03 -21.04
N PRO A 159 -6.02 6.98 -21.03
CA PRO A 159 -5.51 6.44 -19.79
C PRO A 159 -4.71 7.51 -19.04
N MET A 160 -4.81 7.54 -17.69
CA MET A 160 -4.00 8.42 -16.86
C MET A 160 -2.57 7.87 -16.77
N VAL A 161 -1.78 8.17 -17.80
CA VAL A 161 -0.38 7.75 -17.91
C VAL A 161 0.53 8.96 -18.03
N ILE A 162 1.78 8.80 -17.60
CA ILE A 162 2.80 9.81 -17.78
C ILE A 162 3.18 9.85 -19.27
N PRO A 163 2.98 10.98 -19.98
CA PRO A 163 3.22 11.10 -21.41
C PRO A 163 4.71 11.33 -21.73
N LEU A 164 5.60 10.63 -21.04
CA LEU A 164 7.05 10.68 -21.29
C LEU A 164 7.56 9.28 -21.61
N SER A 165 8.43 9.20 -22.61
CA SER A 165 9.23 8.01 -22.87
C SER A 165 10.29 7.80 -21.79
N GLN A 166 10.80 6.57 -21.70
CA GLN A 166 11.90 6.24 -20.77
C GLN A 166 13.13 7.13 -20.99
N SER A 167 13.53 7.40 -22.23
CA SER A 167 14.69 8.24 -22.54
C SER A 167 14.50 9.69 -22.08
N GLU A 168 13.28 10.23 -22.18
CA GLU A 168 12.94 11.55 -21.66
C GLU A 168 13.00 11.60 -20.13
N ILE A 169 12.53 10.55 -19.45
CA ILE A 169 12.63 10.42 -17.99
C ILE A 169 14.10 10.38 -17.56
N LEU A 170 14.93 9.57 -18.24
CA LEU A 170 16.36 9.46 -17.95
C LEU A 170 17.11 10.78 -18.19
N ALA A 171 16.70 11.55 -19.20
CA ALA A 171 17.26 12.87 -19.47
C ALA A 171 17.03 13.89 -18.34
N LEU A 172 16.05 13.67 -17.45
CA LEU A 172 15.80 14.51 -16.28
C LEU A 172 16.86 14.32 -15.18
N LEU A 173 17.50 13.15 -15.11
CA LEU A 173 18.49 12.84 -14.08
C LEU A 173 19.75 13.70 -14.17
N GLY A 174 20.03 14.27 -15.34
CA GLY A 174 21.17 15.16 -15.59
C GLY A 174 20.84 16.65 -15.48
N ARG A 175 19.60 17.01 -15.10
CA ARG A 175 19.14 18.40 -15.03
C ARG A 175 18.91 18.81 -13.58
N THR A 176 18.95 20.11 -13.31
CA THR A 176 18.47 20.65 -12.03
C THR A 176 16.97 20.41 -11.92
N PRO A 177 16.48 19.73 -10.86
CA PRO A 177 15.06 19.47 -10.69
C PRO A 177 14.24 20.77 -10.60
N GLU A 178 13.19 20.87 -11.41
CA GLU A 178 12.21 21.95 -11.37
C GLU A 178 10.96 21.45 -10.64
N TYR A 179 10.74 21.93 -9.42
CA TYR A 179 9.68 21.42 -8.55
C TYR A 179 8.35 22.19 -8.64
N GLY A 180 8.31 23.29 -9.39
CA GLY A 180 7.12 24.14 -9.47
C GLY A 180 6.58 24.52 -8.07
N PRO A 181 5.27 24.32 -7.79
CA PRO A 181 4.65 24.54 -6.47
C PRO A 181 5.23 23.72 -5.31
N LEU A 182 5.97 22.64 -5.62
CA LEU A 182 6.72 21.84 -4.64
C LEU A 182 8.14 22.37 -4.41
N THR A 183 8.45 23.63 -4.72
CA THR A 183 9.77 24.24 -4.43
C THR A 183 10.11 24.23 -2.94
N ASP A 184 9.11 24.41 -2.06
CA ASP A 184 9.30 24.35 -0.61
C ASP A 184 9.76 22.94 -0.16
N ALA A 185 10.89 22.88 0.53
CA ALA A 185 11.47 21.62 1.01
C ALA A 185 10.59 20.91 2.05
N ALA A 186 9.89 21.64 2.93
CA ALA A 186 8.97 21.05 3.90
C ALA A 186 7.74 20.47 3.21
N HIS A 187 7.25 21.17 2.17
CA HIS A 187 6.14 20.69 1.34
C HIS A 187 6.52 19.39 0.61
N ARG A 188 7.70 19.33 -0.02
CA ARG A 188 8.21 18.08 -0.64
C ARG A 188 8.38 16.96 0.35
N ALA A 189 8.97 17.24 1.51
CA ALA A 189 9.17 16.23 2.55
C ALA A 189 7.83 15.59 2.98
N SER A 190 6.78 16.41 3.11
CA SER A 190 5.41 15.95 3.38
C SER A 190 4.85 15.11 2.23
N CYS A 191 4.96 15.59 0.99
CA CYS A 191 4.54 14.87 -0.22
C CYS A 191 5.22 13.50 -0.34
N LEU A 192 6.55 13.44 -0.18
CA LEU A 192 7.32 12.20 -0.19
C LEU A 192 6.86 11.22 0.89
N SER A 193 6.58 11.73 2.09
CA SER A 193 6.04 10.91 3.19
C SER A 193 4.67 10.34 2.84
N GLY A 194 3.80 11.10 2.19
CA GLY A 194 2.50 10.63 1.68
C GLY A 194 2.63 9.57 0.59
N LEU A 195 3.67 9.67 -0.26
CA LEU A 195 4.00 8.68 -1.27
C LEU A 195 4.68 7.41 -0.71
N GLY A 196 4.91 7.34 0.61
CA GLY A 196 5.56 6.20 1.27
C GLY A 196 7.09 6.24 1.27
N TYR A 197 7.70 7.35 0.86
CA TYR A 197 9.14 7.55 0.87
C TYR A 197 9.60 8.31 2.13
N PRO A 198 10.81 8.06 2.65
CA PRO A 198 11.40 8.91 3.68
C PRO A 198 11.39 10.39 3.26
N ALA A 199 11.07 11.29 4.20
CA ALA A 199 11.08 12.75 3.96
C ALA A 199 12.42 13.30 3.44
N SER A 200 13.51 12.58 3.69
CA SER A 200 14.87 12.89 3.23
C SER A 200 15.23 12.28 1.87
N THR A 201 14.29 11.61 1.20
CA THR A 201 14.55 10.97 -0.10
C THR A 201 14.94 12.03 -1.12
N GLN A 202 16.06 11.79 -1.81
CA GLN A 202 16.52 12.67 -2.85
C GLN A 202 15.69 12.46 -4.12
N VAL A 203 15.06 13.53 -4.59
CA VAL A 203 14.41 13.55 -5.91
C VAL A 203 15.51 13.65 -6.96
N LEU A 204 15.60 12.66 -7.83
CA LEU A 204 16.63 12.55 -8.86
C LEU A 204 16.36 13.43 -10.08
N GLY A 205 15.09 13.75 -10.33
CA GLY A 205 14.65 14.65 -11.39
C GLY A 205 13.24 15.14 -11.10
N ALA A 206 12.95 16.39 -11.47
CA ALA A 206 11.60 16.93 -11.38
C ALA A 206 11.31 17.90 -12.52
N ARG A 207 10.05 17.95 -12.94
CA ARG A 207 9.54 18.98 -13.86
C ARG A 207 8.02 19.12 -13.76
N PRO A 208 7.46 20.28 -14.10
CA PRO A 208 6.03 20.39 -14.37
C PRO A 208 5.61 19.51 -15.55
N ILE A 209 4.43 18.91 -15.44
CA ILE A 209 3.80 18.08 -16.47
C ILE A 209 2.28 18.25 -16.44
N GLU A 210 1.61 17.91 -17.53
CA GLU A 210 0.14 17.81 -17.58
C GLU A 210 -0.28 16.37 -17.85
N ILE A 211 -1.18 15.85 -17.03
CA ILE A 211 -1.80 14.53 -17.21
C ILE A 211 -3.28 14.77 -17.54
N ASN A 212 -3.68 14.56 -18.80
CA ASN A 212 -5.06 14.78 -19.25
C ASN A 212 -5.62 16.17 -18.87
N ALA A 213 -4.87 17.23 -19.19
CA ALA A 213 -5.18 18.63 -18.85
C ALA A 213 -5.22 18.94 -17.34
N ARG A 214 -4.69 18.05 -16.49
CA ARG A 214 -4.45 18.32 -15.06
C ARG A 214 -2.99 18.70 -14.86
N PRO A 215 -2.68 19.92 -14.41
CA PRO A 215 -1.31 20.31 -14.10
C PRO A 215 -0.81 19.52 -12.89
N GLY A 216 0.42 19.04 -12.97
CA GLY A 216 1.09 18.33 -11.90
C GLY A 216 2.61 18.48 -11.98
N GLU A 217 3.27 17.97 -10.96
CA GLU A 217 4.72 17.93 -10.85
C GLU A 217 5.18 16.49 -10.96
N LEU A 218 6.06 16.23 -11.93
CA LEU A 218 6.69 14.94 -12.10
C LEU A 218 7.88 14.84 -11.15
N LEU A 219 7.96 13.76 -10.38
CA LEU A 219 9.05 13.44 -9.48
C LEU A 219 9.64 12.08 -9.88
N VAL A 220 10.96 12.06 -10.11
CA VAL A 220 11.73 10.83 -10.37
C VAL A 220 12.48 10.47 -9.09
N LEU A 221 12.17 9.32 -8.52
CA LEU A 221 12.72 8.79 -7.28
C LEU A 221 13.51 7.49 -7.56
N PRO A 222 14.44 7.09 -6.67
CA PRO A 222 14.98 5.74 -6.69
C PRO A 222 13.84 4.70 -6.63
N GLY A 223 13.93 3.65 -7.44
CA GLY A 223 13.04 2.51 -7.36
C GLY A 223 13.44 1.52 -6.26
N ASP A 224 12.73 0.39 -6.21
CA ASP A 224 12.96 -0.67 -5.23
C ASP A 224 14.28 -1.42 -5.48
N THR A 225 14.82 -1.32 -6.70
CA THR A 225 16.13 -1.86 -7.08
C THR A 225 17.06 -0.74 -7.56
N PRO A 226 18.39 -0.92 -7.48
CA PRO A 226 19.36 0.10 -7.92
C PRO A 226 19.20 0.54 -9.38
N ASP A 227 18.73 -0.37 -10.24
CA ASP A 227 18.56 -0.17 -11.68
C ASP A 227 17.13 0.19 -12.07
N SER A 228 16.27 0.56 -11.12
CA SER A 228 14.91 1.04 -11.39
C SER A 228 14.69 2.45 -10.86
N LEU A 229 13.77 3.16 -11.50
CA LEU A 229 13.31 4.49 -11.14
C LEU A 229 11.80 4.45 -10.96
N SER A 230 11.32 5.05 -9.87
CA SER A 230 9.89 5.28 -9.66
C SER A 230 9.55 6.70 -10.06
N VAL A 231 8.54 6.86 -10.90
CA VAL A 231 8.13 8.16 -11.45
C VAL A 231 6.69 8.42 -11.06
N PHE A 232 6.44 9.59 -10.46
CA PHE A 232 5.13 10.01 -10.00
C PHE A 232 4.80 11.36 -10.61
N ALA A 233 3.58 11.53 -11.11
CA ALA A 233 3.00 12.84 -11.41
C ALA A 233 2.00 13.16 -10.31
N VAL A 234 2.25 14.23 -9.54
CA VAL A 234 1.42 14.62 -8.40
C VAL A 234 0.84 16.01 -8.59
N ALA A 235 -0.33 16.28 -8.04
CA ALA A 235 -0.90 17.62 -8.03
C ALA A 235 -0.15 18.56 -7.07
N SER A 236 -0.37 19.86 -7.23
CA SER A 236 0.29 20.91 -6.43
C SER A 236 -0.08 20.91 -4.94
N ASN A 237 -1.14 20.21 -4.55
CA ASN A 237 -1.59 20.03 -3.17
C ASN A 237 -0.99 18.79 -2.47
N CYS A 238 -0.01 18.11 -3.10
CA CYS A 238 0.60 16.90 -2.58
C CYS A 238 1.18 17.09 -1.17
N SER A 239 0.72 16.26 -0.24
CA SER A 239 1.09 16.27 1.17
C SER A 239 1.03 14.85 1.74
N ALA A 240 1.42 14.71 3.01
CA ALA A 240 1.28 13.44 3.72
C ALA A 240 -0.18 12.96 3.87
N ALA A 241 -1.16 13.88 3.81
CA ALA A 241 -2.57 13.57 3.98
C ALA A 241 -3.32 13.35 2.65
N ASP A 242 -2.85 13.99 1.58
CA ASP A 242 -3.38 13.87 0.23
C ASP A 242 -2.22 13.90 -0.75
N THR A 243 -1.92 12.78 -1.39
CA THR A 243 -0.81 12.68 -2.33
C THR A 243 -1.09 13.37 -3.65
N GLY A 244 -2.36 13.65 -3.98
CA GLY A 244 -2.74 14.21 -5.27
C GLY A 244 -2.19 13.41 -6.47
N LEU A 245 -1.97 12.09 -6.34
CA LEU A 245 -1.33 11.28 -7.36
C LEU A 245 -2.19 11.23 -8.64
N LEU A 246 -1.64 11.76 -9.74
CA LEU A 246 -2.28 11.80 -11.06
C LEU A 246 -1.93 10.58 -11.90
N ALA A 247 -0.67 10.15 -11.87
CA ALA A 247 -0.17 8.96 -12.56
C ALA A 247 1.16 8.50 -11.93
N ASN A 248 1.49 7.22 -12.09
CA ASN A 248 2.80 6.70 -11.75
C ASN A 248 3.28 5.69 -12.79
N THR A 249 4.59 5.45 -12.82
CA THR A 249 5.21 4.37 -13.60
C THR A 249 6.56 4.00 -13.00
N GLN A 250 7.10 2.85 -13.39
CA GLN A 250 8.47 2.47 -13.13
C GLN A 250 9.22 2.29 -14.44
N VAL A 251 10.46 2.76 -14.49
CA VAL A 251 11.33 2.59 -15.66
C VAL A 251 12.71 2.06 -15.27
N PRO A 252 13.35 1.26 -16.13
CA PRO A 252 14.74 0.87 -15.90
C PRO A 252 15.67 2.08 -16.05
N ARG A 253 16.75 2.07 -15.27
CA ARG A 253 17.79 3.11 -15.26
C ARG A 253 18.80 2.96 -16.40
N SER A 254 18.90 1.75 -16.97
CA SER A 254 19.82 1.34 -18.04
C SER A 254 19.18 1.38 -19.42
#